data_AF-F3FUQ9-F1
#
_entry.id   AF-F3FUQ9-F1
#
_cell.length_a   1.000
_cell.length_b   1.000
_cell.length_c   1.000
_cell.angle_alpha   90.00
_cell.angle_beta   90.00
_cell.angle_gamma   90.00
#
_symmetry.space_group_name_H-M   'P 1'
#
loop_
_entity.id
_entity.type
_entity.pdbx_description
1 polymer ?
#
loop_
_entity_poly.entity_id
_entity_poly.type
_entity_poly.pdbx_seq_one_letter_code
_entity_poly.pdbx_strand_id
1 'polypeptide(L)'
;GPLSAIAERIVLVAPPYIPYPQAWLAAGVDLRQLVVIDASPRDALWAAEQCLRSGSCGAVVCWPGMVDDRALRRLQVAAETGQTLAFACRPQQAAANPSPAALRIALDTRPAQLRVLKCRGGLAPPFPIPFPTDA
;
A
#
# COMPACT_ATOMS: atom_id res chain seq x y z
N GLY A 1 -1.28 -11.09 -11.03
CA GLY A 1 -2.08 -10.51 -12.12
C GLY A 1 -2.18 -9.01 -11.91
N PRO A 2 -2.48 -8.21 -12.94
CA PRO A 2 -2.64 -6.78 -12.79
C PRO A 2 -3.75 -6.51 -11.75
N LEU A 3 -3.49 -5.56 -10.84
CA LEU A 3 -4.38 -5.24 -9.70
C LEU A 3 -5.78 -4.77 -10.14
N SER A 4 -5.95 -4.45 -11.43
CA SER A 4 -7.19 -4.03 -12.10
C SER A 4 -7.90 -5.13 -12.90
N ALA A 5 -7.39 -6.38 -12.91
CA ALA A 5 -7.99 -7.47 -13.68
C ALA A 5 -9.37 -7.91 -13.15
N ILE A 6 -9.66 -7.58 -11.89
CA ILE A 6 -10.98 -7.68 -11.29
C ILE A 6 -11.45 -6.23 -11.16
N ALA A 7 -12.66 -5.90 -11.59
CA ALA A 7 -13.19 -4.54 -11.66
C ALA A 7 -13.43 -3.91 -10.27
N GLU A 8 -12.39 -3.84 -9.45
CA GLU A 8 -12.41 -3.44 -8.07
C GLU A 8 -11.62 -2.13 -7.86
N ARG A 9 -12.20 -1.22 -7.08
CA ARG A 9 -11.65 0.12 -6.86
C ARG A 9 -10.29 0.06 -6.17
N ILE A 10 -9.38 0.92 -6.63
CA ILE A 10 -8.12 1.23 -5.94
C ILE A 10 -8.31 2.56 -5.23
N VAL A 11 -8.23 2.55 -3.91
CA VAL A 11 -8.42 3.75 -3.08
C VAL A 11 -7.07 4.24 -2.56
N LEU A 12 -6.71 5.48 -2.87
CA LEU A 12 -5.55 6.18 -2.34
C LEU A 12 -6.02 7.07 -1.19
N VAL A 13 -5.52 6.84 0.03
CA VAL A 13 -5.93 7.57 1.24
C VAL A 13 -4.79 8.44 1.74
N ALA A 14 -5.03 9.75 1.77
CA ALA A 14 -4.08 10.79 2.15
C ALA A 14 -2.72 10.68 1.43
N PRO A 15 -2.69 10.59 0.07
CA PRO A 15 -1.41 10.59 -0.64
C PRO A 15 -0.64 11.90 -0.37
N PRO A 16 0.67 11.84 -0.08
CA PRO A 16 1.47 13.02 0.25
C PRO A 16 1.72 13.93 -0.97
N TYR A 17 1.49 13.40 -2.17
CA TYR A 17 1.66 14.08 -3.44
C TYR A 17 0.44 13.80 -4.32
N ILE A 18 0.17 14.71 -5.26
CA ILE A 18 -0.90 14.54 -6.25
C ILE A 18 -0.57 13.31 -7.11
N PRO A 19 -1.43 12.27 -7.13
CA PRO A 19 -1.19 11.09 -7.96
C PRO A 19 -1.11 11.47 -9.44
N TYR A 20 -0.01 11.14 -10.10
CA TYR A 20 0.18 11.45 -11.52
C TYR A 20 -0.57 10.44 -12.40
N PRO A 21 -1.63 10.83 -13.13
CA PRO A 21 -2.52 9.87 -13.80
C PRO A 21 -1.82 9.00 -14.85
N GLN A 22 -0.83 9.54 -15.57
CA GLN A 22 -0.13 8.78 -16.61
C GLN A 22 0.68 7.60 -16.05
N ALA A 23 1.26 7.74 -14.85
CA ALA A 23 1.97 6.63 -14.21
C ALA A 23 1.01 5.47 -13.88
N TRP A 24 -0.23 5.76 -13.47
CA TRP A 24 -1.25 4.74 -13.21
C TRP A 24 -1.73 4.06 -14.50
N LEU A 25 -1.91 4.81 -15.58
CA LEU A 25 -2.25 4.26 -16.89
C LEU A 25 -1.13 3.34 -17.42
N ALA A 26 0.13 3.78 -17.32
CA ALA A 26 1.29 2.98 -17.70
C ALA A 26 1.42 1.70 -16.86
N ALA A 27 1.00 1.74 -15.59
CA ALA A 27 0.90 0.58 -14.72
C ALA A 27 -0.33 -0.33 -14.99
N GLY A 28 -1.17 0.01 -15.99
CA GLY A 28 -2.35 -0.78 -16.38
C GLY A 28 -3.57 -0.56 -15.48
N VAL A 29 -3.63 0.54 -14.73
CA VAL A 29 -4.79 0.87 -13.88
C VAL A 29 -5.83 1.66 -14.67
N ASP A 30 -7.09 1.21 -14.63
CA ASP A 30 -8.23 1.98 -15.12
C ASP A 30 -8.50 3.16 -14.18
N LEU A 31 -8.27 4.39 -14.65
CA LEU A 31 -8.45 5.60 -13.85
C LEU A 31 -9.89 5.77 -13.33
N ARG A 32 -10.90 5.17 -13.98
CA ARG A 32 -12.29 5.20 -13.49
C ARG A 32 -12.48 4.42 -12.19
N GLN A 33 -11.54 3.55 -11.86
CA GLN A 33 -11.52 2.76 -10.63
C GLN A 33 -10.56 3.33 -9.59
N LEU A 34 -9.82 4.39 -9.92
CA LEU A 34 -8.93 5.07 -8.99
C LEU A 34 -9.71 6.13 -8.21
N VAL A 35 -9.78 5.97 -6.89
CA VAL A 35 -10.42 6.93 -5.98
C VAL A 35 -9.34 7.54 -5.10
N VAL A 36 -9.34 8.86 -4.99
CA VAL A 36 -8.45 9.59 -4.08
C VAL A 36 -9.28 10.16 -2.95
N ILE A 37 -8.94 9.79 -1.72
CA ILE A 37 -9.51 10.35 -0.50
C ILE A 37 -8.45 11.26 0.10
N ASP A 38 -8.67 12.57 0.02
CA ASP A 38 -7.92 13.53 0.80
C ASP A 38 -8.45 13.54 2.24
N ALA A 39 -7.55 13.44 3.21
CA ALA A 39 -7.91 13.31 4.62
C ALA A 39 -6.80 13.84 5.52
N SER A 40 -7.19 14.40 6.66
CA SER A 40 -6.24 14.76 7.71
C SER A 40 -5.47 13.52 8.20
N PRO A 41 -4.26 13.65 8.78
CA PRO A 41 -3.53 12.50 9.34
C PRO A 41 -4.34 11.70 10.36
N ARG A 42 -5.24 12.36 11.09
CA ARG A 42 -6.14 11.74 12.07
C ARG A 42 -7.19 10.87 11.39
N ASP A 43 -7.79 11.38 10.32
CA ASP A 43 -8.91 10.72 9.63
C ASP A 43 -8.45 9.71 8.60
N ALA A 44 -7.23 9.84 8.06
CA ALA A 44 -6.66 8.95 7.05
C ALA A 44 -6.66 7.49 7.52
N LEU A 45 -6.29 7.23 8.77
CA LEU A 45 -6.32 5.88 9.34
C LEU A 45 -7.75 5.33 9.43
N TRP A 46 -8.70 6.15 9.85
CA TRP A 46 -10.10 5.75 9.95
C TRP A 46 -10.71 5.51 8.57
N ALA A 47 -10.44 6.40 7.60
CA ALA A 47 -10.91 6.26 6.22
C ALA A 47 -10.35 5.01 5.56
N ALA A 48 -9.04 4.73 5.74
CA ALA A 48 -8.43 3.48 5.28
C ALA A 48 -9.09 2.25 5.92
N GLU A 49 -9.33 2.28 7.24
CA GLU A 49 -10.04 1.20 7.94
C GLU A 49 -11.45 0.98 7.38
N GLN A 50 -12.23 2.03 7.13
CA GLN A 50 -13.57 1.89 6.56
C GLN A 50 -13.53 1.32 5.14
N CYS A 51 -12.63 1.81 4.28
CA CYS A 51 -12.48 1.31 2.91
C CYS A 51 -12.13 -0.19 2.92
N LEU A 52 -11.17 -0.58 3.76
CA LEU A 52 -10.76 -1.97 3.93
C LEU A 52 -11.88 -2.87 4.45
N ARG A 53 -12.65 -2.42 5.46
CA ARG A 53 -13.74 -3.21 6.05
C ARG A 53 -14.94 -3.36 5.12
N SER A 54 -15.13 -2.44 4.17
CA SER A 54 -16.30 -2.41 3.29
C SER A 54 -16.37 -3.58 2.31
N GLY A 55 -15.22 -4.21 1.99
CA GLY A 55 -15.11 -5.21 0.93
C GLY A 55 -15.50 -4.72 -0.47
N SER A 56 -15.58 -3.40 -0.67
CA SER A 56 -15.99 -2.76 -1.93
C SER A 56 -14.80 -2.24 -2.75
N CYS A 57 -13.58 -2.55 -2.30
CA CYS A 57 -12.31 -2.11 -2.89
C CYS A 57 -11.44 -3.34 -3.14
N GLY A 58 -10.66 -3.32 -4.22
CA GLY A 58 -9.67 -4.37 -4.49
C GLY A 58 -8.35 -4.08 -3.79
N ALA A 59 -8.02 -2.79 -3.67
CA ALA A 59 -6.86 -2.34 -2.91
C ALA A 59 -7.10 -0.98 -2.24
N VAL A 60 -6.49 -0.81 -1.06
CA VAL A 60 -6.35 0.46 -0.38
C VAL A 60 -4.86 0.74 -0.17
N VAL A 61 -4.39 1.87 -0.69
CA VAL A 61 -3.05 2.40 -0.46
C VAL A 61 -3.19 3.62 0.44
N CYS A 62 -2.53 3.60 1.60
CA CYS A 62 -2.58 4.70 2.55
C CYS A 62 -1.17 5.17 2.91
N TRP A 63 -1.03 6.46 3.25
CA TRP A 63 0.20 7.04 3.78
C TRP A 63 -0.01 7.46 5.24
N PRO A 64 -0.15 6.47 6.13
CA PRO A 64 -0.40 6.76 7.51
C PRO A 64 0.92 7.27 8.12
N GLY A 65 0.95 8.53 8.57
CA GLY A 65 2.17 9.21 9.02
C GLY A 65 2.94 8.47 10.12
N MET A 66 2.83 8.93 11.37
CA MET A 66 3.34 8.16 12.51
C MET A 66 2.24 7.22 12.99
N VAL A 67 2.47 5.91 12.86
CA VAL A 67 1.53 4.89 13.32
C VAL A 67 2.19 3.82 14.15
N ASP A 68 1.47 3.44 15.20
CA ASP A 68 1.85 2.38 16.11
C ASP A 68 1.38 1.00 15.59
N ASP A 69 1.87 -0.05 16.24
CA ASP A 69 1.52 -1.43 15.88
C ASP A 69 0.03 -1.72 16.07
N ARG A 70 -0.63 -1.03 17.00
CA ARG A 70 -2.06 -1.19 17.26
C ARG A 70 -2.89 -0.71 16.06
N ALA A 71 -2.58 0.46 15.52
CA ALA A 71 -3.23 0.99 14.32
C ALA A 71 -2.96 0.08 13.11
N LEU A 72 -1.71 -0.37 12.92
CA LEU A 72 -1.38 -1.30 11.84
C LEU A 72 -2.11 -2.64 11.97
N ARG A 73 -2.28 -3.15 13.20
CA ARG A 73 -3.04 -4.38 13.43
C ARG A 73 -4.53 -4.20 13.11
N ARG A 74 -5.11 -3.04 13.45
CA ARG A 74 -6.49 -2.71 13.07
C ARG A 74 -6.69 -2.68 11.56
N LEU A 75 -5.76 -2.05 10.81
CA LEU A 75 -5.79 -2.07 9.35
C LEU A 75 -5.67 -3.49 8.78
N GLN A 76 -4.81 -4.33 9.35
CA GLN A 76 -4.70 -5.71 8.92
C GLN A 76 -6.00 -6.49 9.15
N VAL A 77 -6.61 -6.37 10.34
CA VAL A 77 -7.89 -7.03 10.64
C VAL A 77 -9.00 -6.51 9.69
N ALA A 78 -9.01 -5.21 9.40
CA ALA A 78 -9.94 -4.63 8.44
C ALA A 78 -9.77 -5.20 7.03
N ALA A 79 -8.53 -5.31 6.56
CA ALA A 79 -8.17 -5.90 5.27
C ALA A 79 -8.59 -7.38 5.18
N GLU A 80 -8.33 -8.15 6.24
CA GLU A 80 -8.76 -9.55 6.35
C GLU A 80 -10.29 -9.67 6.37
N THR A 81 -10.99 -8.74 7.03
CA THR A 81 -12.46 -8.72 7.12
C THR A 81 -13.12 -8.45 5.77
N GLY A 82 -12.67 -7.41 5.05
CA GLY A 82 -13.22 -7.07 3.74
C GLY A 82 -12.56 -7.78 2.57
N GLN A 83 -11.66 -8.74 2.83
CA GLN A 83 -10.89 -9.46 1.80
C GLN A 83 -10.20 -8.50 0.81
N THR A 84 -9.74 -7.34 1.30
CA THR A 84 -9.17 -6.25 0.49
C THR A 84 -7.66 -6.19 0.65
N LEU A 85 -6.92 -5.90 -0.42
CA LEU A 85 -5.47 -5.68 -0.31
C LEU A 85 -5.18 -4.35 0.40
N ALA A 86 -4.28 -4.37 1.37
CA ALA A 86 -3.87 -3.18 2.13
C ALA A 86 -2.39 -2.88 1.94
N PHE A 87 -2.08 -1.65 1.52
CA PHE A 87 -0.73 -1.12 1.43
C PHE A 87 -0.60 0.10 2.35
N ALA A 88 0.33 0.03 3.29
CA ALA A 88 0.69 1.14 4.17
C ALA A 88 2.07 1.68 3.78
N CYS A 89 2.10 2.82 3.10
CA CYS A 89 3.32 3.51 2.70
C CYS A 89 3.90 4.29 3.89
N ARG A 90 5.12 3.95 4.27
CA ARG A 90 5.81 4.48 5.45
C ARG A 90 7.22 4.95 5.07
N PRO A 91 7.80 5.91 5.81
CA PRO A 91 9.16 6.37 5.53
C PRO A 91 10.18 5.24 5.73
N GLN A 92 11.33 5.32 5.03
CA GLN A 92 12.35 4.27 5.02
C GLN A 92 12.89 3.95 6.43
N GLN A 93 12.91 4.91 7.35
CA GLN A 93 13.32 4.68 8.74
C GLN A 93 12.42 3.65 9.47
N ALA A 94 11.15 3.52 9.06
CA ALA A 94 10.23 2.53 9.61
C ALA A 94 10.57 1.08 9.21
N ALA A 95 11.55 0.85 8.31
CA ALA A 95 12.06 -0.48 7.97
C ALA A 95 12.67 -1.20 9.19
N ALA A 96 13.26 -0.46 10.14
CA ALA A 96 13.79 -1.03 11.38
C ALA A 96 12.70 -1.44 12.37
N ASN A 97 11.50 -0.85 12.27
CA ASN A 97 10.41 -1.09 13.21
C ASN A 97 9.60 -2.33 12.78
N PRO A 98 9.42 -3.35 13.65
CA PRO A 98 8.50 -4.44 13.40
C PRO A 98 7.09 -3.94 13.02
N SER A 99 6.33 -4.78 12.33
CA SER A 99 4.92 -4.50 12.05
C SER A 99 4.17 -5.81 11.78
N PRO A 100 2.84 -5.82 11.96
CA PRO A 100 2.03 -7.02 11.80
C PRO A 100 1.81 -7.39 10.32
N ALA A 101 2.24 -6.55 9.37
CA ALA A 101 2.15 -6.78 7.93
C ALA A 101 2.70 -8.16 7.53
N ALA A 102 1.97 -8.83 6.64
CA ALA A 102 2.35 -10.13 6.09
C ALA A 102 3.55 -10.03 5.14
N LEU A 103 3.63 -8.93 4.39
CA LEU A 103 4.71 -8.61 3.47
C LEU A 103 5.27 -7.23 3.83
N ARG A 104 6.58 -7.09 3.91
CA ARG A 104 7.26 -5.80 4.10
C ARG A 104 8.30 -5.63 3.01
N ILE A 105 8.24 -4.51 2.32
CA ILE A 105 9.12 -4.19 1.20
C ILE A 105 9.77 -2.83 1.48
N ALA A 106 11.07 -2.72 1.22
CA ALA A 106 11.77 -1.46 1.10
C ALA A 106 12.10 -1.19 -0.37
N LEU A 107 11.91 0.05 -0.79
CA LEU A 107 12.32 0.54 -2.11
C LEU A 107 13.51 1.46 -1.92
N ASP A 108 14.62 1.15 -2.59
CA ASP A 108 15.76 2.04 -2.71
C ASP A 108 15.73 2.65 -4.13
N THR A 109 16.04 3.94 -4.26
CA THR A 109 15.97 4.65 -5.55
C THR A 109 17.32 4.79 -6.25
N ARG A 110 18.42 4.48 -5.55
CA ARG A 110 19.81 4.61 -6.05
C ARG A 110 20.68 3.49 -5.44
N PRO A 111 20.90 2.37 -6.15
CA PRO A 111 20.23 1.98 -7.40
C PRO A 111 18.74 1.68 -7.18
N ALA A 112 17.94 1.66 -8.24
CA ALA A 112 16.54 1.29 -8.18
C ALA A 112 16.38 -0.21 -7.89
N GLN A 113 16.06 -0.54 -6.64
CA GLN A 113 15.97 -1.92 -6.19
C GLN A 113 14.96 -2.07 -5.05
N LEU A 114 14.36 -3.25 -5.00
CA LEU A 114 13.36 -3.66 -4.03
C LEU A 114 13.97 -4.71 -3.09
N ARG A 115 13.85 -4.50 -1.78
CA ARG A 115 14.26 -5.48 -0.76
C ARG A 115 13.04 -6.00 -0.01
N VAL A 116 12.91 -7.32 0.09
CA VAL A 116 11.87 -7.96 0.91
C VAL A 116 12.38 -8.10 2.33
N LEU A 117 11.81 -7.33 3.25
CA LEU A 117 12.21 -7.32 4.67
C LEU A 117 11.49 -8.41 5.49
N LYS A 118 10.31 -8.84 5.03
CA LYS A 118 9.48 -9.87 5.68
C LYS A 118 8.53 -10.46 4.65
N CYS A 119 8.39 -11.78 4.64
CA CYS A 119 7.38 -12.49 3.86
C CYS A 119 6.77 -13.60 4.74
N ARG A 120 5.51 -13.45 5.16
CA ARG A 120 4.81 -14.45 5.95
C ARG A 120 4.49 -15.66 5.07
N GLY A 121 4.94 -16.85 5.48
CA GLY A 121 4.67 -18.10 4.75
C GLY A 121 5.55 -18.34 3.52
N GLY A 122 6.59 -17.52 3.30
CA GLY A 122 7.54 -17.69 2.19
C GLY A 122 8.96 -17.27 2.58
N LEU A 123 9.93 -17.59 1.74
CA LEU A 123 11.30 -17.15 1.90
C LEU A 123 11.45 -15.75 1.31
N ALA A 124 11.87 -14.79 2.13
CA ALA A 124 12.26 -13.48 1.61
C ALA A 124 13.52 -13.66 0.74
N PRO A 125 13.53 -13.15 -0.50
CA PRO A 125 14.72 -13.14 -1.33
C PRO A 125 15.91 -12.53 -0.57
N PRO A 126 17.06 -13.20 -0.51
CA PRO A 126 18.22 -12.71 0.24
C PRO A 126 18.90 -11.52 -0.44
N PHE A 127 18.61 -11.28 -1.72
CA PHE A 127 19.22 -10.22 -2.52
C PHE A 127 18.16 -9.19 -2.98
N PRO A 128 18.56 -7.91 -3.14
CA PRO A 128 17.69 -6.90 -3.74
C PRO A 128 17.26 -7.28 -5.16
N ILE A 129 16.01 -6.97 -5.50
CA ILE A 129 15.42 -7.20 -6.81
C ILE A 129 15.48 -5.88 -7.58
N PRO A 130 16.25 -5.77 -8.68
CA PRO A 130 16.27 -4.55 -9.48
C PRO A 130 14.90 -4.32 -10.13
N PHE A 131 14.48 -3.06 -10.23
CA PHE A 131 13.30 -2.68 -10.99
C PHE A 131 13.62 -1.50 -11.91
N PRO A 132 13.01 -1.45 -13.12
CA PRO A 132 13.21 -0.32 -14.03
C PRO A 132 12.68 0.96 -13.38
N THR A 133 13.43 2.06 -13.51
CA THR A 133 12.98 3.38 -13.03
C THR A 133 12.28 4.18 -14.12
N ASP A 134 12.10 3.58 -15.31
CA ASP A 134 11.57 4.26 -16.48
C ASP A 134 10.07 4.57 -16.26
N ALA A 135 9.79 5.85 -16.04
CA ALA A 135 8.47 6.46 -16.00
C ALA A 135 8.47 7.69 -16.91
#